data_AF-A0A8X6IGL8-F1
#
_entry.id   AF-A0A8X6IGL8-F1
#
_cell.length_a   1.000
_cell.length_b   1.000
_cell.length_c   1.000
_cell.angle_alpha   90.00
_cell.angle_beta   90.00
_cell.angle_gamma   90.00
#
_symmetry.space_group_name_H-M   'P 1'
#
loop_
_entity.id
_entity.type
_entity.pdbx_description
1 polymer ?
#
loop_
_entity_poly.entity_id
_entity_poly.type
_entity_poly.pdbx_seq_one_letter_code
_entity_poly.pdbx_strand_id
1 'polypeptide(L)'
;MVREVDLRSDTVTKPTAAMRKAMAEAVVGDDVYSEDPTVNELQERIAKFLGKEAALFVPSGTMGNLTAVMAHCWTRGQEIIIGDESHMFMYEQGGISQLASVHVSSIPTLEDGTFDLEVLKEKIRPKFPNIHEPSTGLICIENSHNRCGGRVLPMSFIRELCALARNNEIPVHMDGARIINASIHCGVPVHEIVKECASVSMCLSKGIGAPVGSVVAGSKDFIDR
;
A
#
# COMPACT_ATOMS: atom_id res chain seq x y z
N MET A 1 24.63 30.22 8.44
CA MET A 1 23.54 29.48 7.77
C MET A 1 22.28 29.64 8.61
N VAL A 2 21.15 30.01 7.99
CA VAL A 2 19.85 30.01 8.67
C VAL A 2 19.44 28.55 8.85
N ARG A 3 19.03 28.16 10.06
CA ARG A 3 18.45 26.85 10.32
C ARG A 3 17.02 26.85 9.78
N GLU A 4 16.78 26.09 8.71
CA GLU A 4 15.46 25.92 8.13
C GLU A 4 14.66 24.89 8.93
N VAL A 5 13.38 25.19 9.20
CA VAL A 5 12.42 24.27 9.82
C VAL A 5 11.35 23.97 8.77
N ASP A 6 11.44 22.79 8.15
CA ASP A 6 10.54 22.39 7.06
C ASP A 6 9.46 21.44 7.58
N LEU A 7 8.22 21.94 7.66
CA LEU A 7 7.04 21.21 8.13
C LEU A 7 6.05 20.89 6.99
N ARG A 8 6.49 20.98 5.74
CA ARG A 8 5.61 20.74 4.58
C ARG A 8 5.15 19.27 4.49
N SER A 9 6.07 18.34 4.76
CA SER A 9 5.84 16.89 4.63
C SER A 9 7.01 16.11 5.24
N ASP A 10 6.77 14.87 5.65
CA ASP A 10 7.83 13.93 6.00
C ASP A 10 8.61 13.40 4.79
N THR A 11 8.22 13.76 3.57
CA THR A 11 8.97 13.47 2.34
C THR A 11 10.24 14.32 2.17
N VAL A 12 10.41 15.38 2.95
CA VAL A 12 11.58 16.29 2.86
C VAL A 12 12.81 15.79 3.63
N THR A 13 12.70 14.61 4.26
CA THR A 13 13.79 13.96 4.99
C THR A 13 15.01 13.76 4.09
N LYS A 14 16.20 13.91 4.67
CA LYS A 14 17.48 13.70 3.97
C LYS A 14 18.23 12.52 4.59
N PRO A 15 18.94 11.71 3.79
CA PRO A 15 19.75 10.61 4.31
C PRO A 15 20.75 11.10 5.36
N THR A 16 20.78 10.39 6.49
CA THR A 16 21.76 10.60 7.56
C THR A 16 23.17 10.25 7.08
N ALA A 17 24.19 10.66 7.83
CA ALA A 17 25.58 10.28 7.52
C ALA A 17 25.77 8.75 7.49
N ALA A 18 25.14 8.03 8.42
CA ALA A 18 25.18 6.56 8.46
C ALA A 18 24.52 5.94 7.22
N MET A 19 23.36 6.46 6.80
CA MET A 19 22.67 5.99 5.59
C MET A 19 23.50 6.28 4.33
N ARG A 20 24.15 7.46 4.25
CA ARG A 20 25.06 7.79 3.14
C ARG A 20 26.25 6.86 3.05
N LYS A 21 26.82 6.50 4.21
CA LYS A 21 27.90 5.52 4.28
C LYS A 21 27.42 4.13 3.81
N ALA A 22 26.27 3.67 4.31
CA ALA A 22 25.70 2.38 3.90
C ALA A 22 25.44 2.33 2.38
N MET A 23 24.93 3.40 1.78
CA MET A 23 24.76 3.49 0.32
C MET A 23 26.09 3.47 -0.44
N ALA A 24 27.13 4.14 0.07
CA ALA A 24 28.44 4.18 -0.58
C ALA A 24 29.19 2.84 -0.52
N GLU A 25 28.87 1.99 0.46
CA GLU A 25 29.52 0.70 0.71
C GLU A 25 28.65 -0.50 0.29
N ALA A 26 27.46 -0.26 -0.28
CA ALA A 26 26.54 -1.32 -0.68
C ALA A 26 27.11 -2.20 -1.80
N VAL A 27 26.88 -3.51 -1.70
CA VAL A 27 27.20 -4.46 -2.76
C VAL A 27 26.01 -4.50 -3.71
N VAL A 28 26.24 -4.18 -4.98
CA VAL A 28 25.20 -4.03 -5.99
C VAL A 28 25.38 -5.01 -7.13
N GLY A 29 24.32 -5.22 -7.90
CA GLY A 29 24.27 -6.08 -9.08
C GLY A 29 23.18 -5.65 -10.03
N ASP A 30 22.87 -6.48 -11.03
CA ASP A 30 21.75 -6.22 -11.92
C ASP A 30 20.46 -6.82 -11.34
N ASP A 31 19.55 -5.95 -10.91
CA ASP A 31 18.28 -6.33 -10.28
C ASP A 31 17.33 -7.05 -11.26
N VAL A 32 17.44 -6.79 -12.58
CA VAL A 32 16.63 -7.49 -13.59
C VAL A 32 16.96 -8.98 -13.62
N TYR A 33 18.21 -9.34 -13.34
CA TYR A 33 18.65 -10.73 -13.18
C TYR A 33 18.56 -11.23 -11.73
N SER A 34 18.02 -10.42 -10.81
CA SER A 34 17.97 -10.69 -9.37
C SER A 34 19.36 -10.89 -8.75
N GLU A 35 20.38 -10.26 -9.32
CA GLU A 35 21.79 -10.38 -8.90
C GLU A 35 22.23 -9.24 -7.97
N ASP A 36 21.36 -8.28 -7.62
CA ASP A 36 21.66 -7.24 -6.63
C ASP A 36 21.47 -7.76 -5.19
N PRO A 37 22.56 -8.01 -4.43
CA PRO A 37 22.43 -8.61 -3.10
C PRO A 37 21.77 -7.67 -2.08
N THR A 38 21.94 -6.36 -2.25
CA THR A 38 21.39 -5.36 -1.32
C THR A 38 19.88 -5.22 -1.52
N VAL A 39 19.40 -5.23 -2.77
CA VAL A 39 17.95 -5.23 -3.06
C VAL A 39 17.31 -6.52 -2.57
N ASN A 40 17.92 -7.68 -2.82
CA ASN A 40 17.44 -8.96 -2.35
C ASN A 40 17.31 -9.00 -0.82
N GLU A 41 18.34 -8.56 -0.10
CA GLU A 41 18.32 -8.49 1.37
C GLU A 41 17.25 -7.52 1.89
N LEU A 42 17.08 -6.34 1.24
CA LEU A 42 16.00 -5.41 1.59
C LEU A 42 14.63 -6.07 1.46
N GLN A 43 14.36 -6.72 0.33
CA GLN A 43 13.09 -7.38 0.05
C GLN A 43 12.79 -8.49 1.06
N GLU A 44 13.78 -9.36 1.35
CA GLU A 44 13.62 -10.42 2.35
C GLU A 44 13.33 -9.87 3.75
N ARG A 45 14.09 -8.85 4.17
CA ARG A 45 13.91 -8.20 5.48
C ARG A 45 12.54 -7.55 5.60
N ILE A 46 12.08 -6.84 4.56
CA ILE A 46 10.78 -6.17 4.58
C ILE A 46 9.63 -7.19 4.50
N ALA A 47 9.72 -8.24 3.69
CA ALA A 47 8.74 -9.32 3.67
C ALA A 47 8.55 -9.92 5.07
N LYS A 48 9.66 -10.27 5.74
CA LYS A 48 9.65 -10.77 7.12
C LYS A 48 9.09 -9.75 8.12
N PHE A 49 9.48 -8.48 8.01
CA PHE A 49 9.00 -7.41 8.89
C PHE A 49 7.47 -7.20 8.79
N LEU A 50 6.93 -7.30 7.58
CA LEU A 50 5.50 -7.19 7.28
C LEU A 50 4.72 -8.50 7.47
N GLY A 51 5.40 -9.61 7.75
CA GLY A 51 4.77 -10.93 7.88
C GLY A 51 4.19 -11.45 6.55
N LYS A 52 4.86 -11.15 5.43
CA LYS A 52 4.47 -11.57 4.08
C LYS A 52 5.52 -12.51 3.49
N GLU A 53 5.15 -13.22 2.43
CA GLU A 53 5.99 -14.27 1.84
C GLU A 53 7.10 -13.69 0.95
N ALA A 54 6.79 -12.61 0.24
CA ALA A 54 7.71 -11.93 -0.67
C ALA A 54 7.46 -10.42 -0.66
N ALA A 55 8.44 -9.68 -1.18
CA ALA A 55 8.34 -8.24 -1.34
C ALA A 55 9.12 -7.79 -2.58
N LEU A 56 8.71 -6.65 -3.14
CA LEU A 56 9.27 -6.02 -4.33
C LEU A 56 9.63 -4.56 -4.03
N PHE A 57 10.88 -4.19 -4.23
CA PHE A 57 11.32 -2.80 -4.18
C PHE A 57 10.83 -2.04 -5.42
N VAL A 58 10.29 -0.84 -5.21
CA VAL A 58 9.80 0.03 -6.28
C VAL A 58 10.29 1.47 -6.07
N PRO A 59 10.50 2.26 -7.14
CA PRO A 59 10.98 3.64 -7.03
C PRO A 59 10.08 4.58 -6.20
N SER A 60 8.77 4.34 -6.15
CA SER A 60 7.82 5.23 -5.46
C SER A 60 6.61 4.48 -4.92
N GLY A 61 5.94 5.08 -3.92
CA GLY A 61 4.68 4.56 -3.37
C GLY A 61 3.57 4.48 -4.42
N THR A 62 3.49 5.47 -5.31
CA THR A 62 2.57 5.46 -6.46
C THR A 62 2.79 4.29 -7.39
N MET A 63 4.05 3.94 -7.70
CA MET A 63 4.31 2.73 -8.49
C MET A 63 3.90 1.48 -7.72
N GLY A 64 4.18 1.43 -6.42
CA GLY A 64 3.82 0.27 -5.59
C GLY A 64 2.31 0.02 -5.50
N ASN A 65 1.53 1.07 -5.32
CA ASN A 65 0.07 0.97 -5.32
C ASN A 65 -0.46 0.59 -6.71
N LEU A 66 0.08 1.18 -7.77
CA LEU A 66 -0.33 0.87 -9.14
C LEU A 66 -0.03 -0.59 -9.51
N THR A 67 1.19 -1.08 -9.23
CA THR A 67 1.56 -2.48 -9.51
C THR A 67 0.75 -3.45 -8.67
N ALA A 68 0.46 -3.12 -7.41
CA ALA A 68 -0.43 -3.92 -6.58
C ALA A 68 -1.84 -4.03 -7.17
N VAL A 69 -2.40 -2.95 -7.70
CA VAL A 69 -3.69 -2.98 -8.40
C VAL A 69 -3.60 -3.82 -9.68
N MET A 70 -2.53 -3.66 -10.48
CA MET A 70 -2.36 -4.43 -11.72
C MET A 70 -2.24 -5.94 -11.46
N ALA A 71 -1.55 -6.34 -10.39
CA ALA A 71 -1.38 -7.75 -10.01
C ALA A 71 -2.69 -8.38 -9.49
N HIS A 72 -3.45 -7.66 -8.66
CA HIS A 72 -4.74 -8.13 -8.14
C HIS A 72 -5.85 -8.10 -9.19
N CYS A 73 -5.95 -7.00 -9.94
CA CYS A 73 -6.97 -6.76 -10.97
C CYS A 73 -6.42 -7.04 -12.38
N TRP A 74 -5.79 -8.21 -12.55
CA TRP A 74 -5.17 -8.61 -13.82
C TRP A 74 -6.17 -8.81 -14.98
N THR A 75 -7.47 -8.99 -14.66
CA THR A 75 -8.52 -9.11 -15.66
C THR A 75 -9.11 -7.74 -15.98
N ARG A 76 -9.02 -7.32 -17.24
CA ARG A 76 -9.64 -6.07 -17.70
C ARG A 76 -11.15 -6.06 -17.45
N GLY A 77 -11.67 -4.91 -17.00
CA GLY A 77 -13.08 -4.76 -16.65
C GLY A 77 -13.40 -5.09 -15.19
N GLN A 78 -12.40 -5.40 -14.37
CA GLN A 78 -12.54 -5.38 -12.92
C GLN A 78 -12.61 -3.95 -12.37
N GLU A 79 -13.11 -3.83 -11.15
CA GLU A 79 -13.05 -2.60 -10.36
C GLU A 79 -12.31 -2.78 -9.04
N ILE A 80 -11.84 -1.66 -8.49
CA ILE A 80 -11.49 -1.54 -7.08
C ILE A 80 -12.57 -0.78 -6.31
N ILE A 81 -12.72 -1.08 -5.03
CA ILE A 81 -13.47 -0.26 -4.07
C ILE A 81 -12.48 0.45 -3.13
N ILE A 82 -12.62 1.77 -2.97
CA ILE A 82 -11.70 2.60 -2.19
C ILE A 82 -12.39 3.81 -1.54
N GLY A 83 -11.81 4.37 -0.48
CA GLY A 83 -12.24 5.66 0.06
C GLY A 83 -11.98 6.82 -0.92
N ASP A 84 -12.91 7.77 -1.00
CA ASP A 84 -12.81 8.96 -1.88
C ASP A 84 -11.79 10.01 -1.42
N GLU A 85 -11.21 9.85 -0.22
CA GLU A 85 -10.13 10.70 0.29
C GLU A 85 -8.77 9.97 0.32
N SER A 86 -8.70 8.72 -0.16
CA SER A 86 -7.45 7.94 -0.19
C SER A 86 -6.46 8.44 -1.25
N HIS A 87 -5.18 8.24 -1.00
CA HIS A 87 -4.07 8.68 -1.85
C HIS A 87 -4.17 8.11 -3.27
N MET A 88 -4.45 6.81 -3.39
CA MET A 88 -4.63 6.14 -4.68
C MET A 88 -5.78 6.74 -5.50
N PHE A 89 -6.81 7.30 -4.86
CA PHE A 89 -7.91 7.98 -5.53
C PHE A 89 -7.54 9.42 -5.91
N MET A 90 -6.95 10.19 -4.97
CA MET A 90 -6.76 11.64 -5.12
C MET A 90 -5.45 12.06 -5.79
N TYR A 91 -4.35 11.33 -5.56
CA TYR A 91 -2.98 11.83 -5.77
C TYR A 91 -2.13 10.98 -6.71
N GLU A 92 -2.72 9.99 -7.37
CA GLU A 92 -2.01 9.09 -8.29
C GLU A 92 -2.41 9.29 -9.75
N GLN A 93 -2.88 10.50 -10.08
CA GLN A 93 -3.23 10.93 -11.43
C GLN A 93 -4.27 10.02 -12.10
N GLY A 94 -5.10 9.29 -11.33
CA GLY A 94 -6.02 8.30 -11.91
C GLY A 94 -5.30 7.14 -12.62
N GLY A 95 -4.06 6.82 -12.23
CA GLY A 95 -3.24 5.78 -12.86
C GLY A 95 -3.91 4.40 -12.88
N ILE A 96 -4.75 4.10 -11.89
CA ILE A 96 -5.59 2.88 -11.85
C ILE A 96 -6.44 2.75 -13.12
N SER A 97 -7.15 3.82 -13.50
CA SER A 97 -7.99 3.79 -14.70
C SER A 97 -7.19 3.95 -15.98
N GLN A 98 -6.18 4.83 -15.98
CA GLN A 98 -5.39 5.13 -17.18
C GLN A 98 -4.50 3.96 -17.62
N LEU A 99 -3.83 3.30 -16.68
CA LEU A 99 -2.77 2.33 -16.97
C LEU A 99 -3.23 0.90 -16.69
N ALA A 100 -3.90 0.66 -15.55
CA ALA A 100 -4.37 -0.69 -15.21
C ALA A 100 -5.67 -1.06 -15.93
N SER A 101 -6.39 -0.11 -16.54
CA SER A 101 -7.71 -0.33 -17.14
C SER A 101 -8.74 -0.90 -16.16
N VAL A 102 -8.67 -0.42 -14.91
CA VAL A 102 -9.52 -0.83 -13.79
C VAL A 102 -10.47 0.30 -13.43
N HIS A 103 -11.74 -0.03 -13.23
CA HIS A 103 -12.76 0.93 -12.79
C HIS A 103 -12.56 1.26 -11.30
N VAL A 104 -12.87 2.49 -10.89
CA VAL A 104 -12.71 2.92 -9.50
C VAL A 104 -14.08 3.27 -8.94
N SER A 105 -14.54 2.48 -7.97
CA SER A 105 -15.79 2.69 -7.24
C SER A 105 -15.46 3.24 -5.85
N SER A 106 -15.72 4.52 -5.63
CA SER A 106 -15.38 5.16 -4.35
C SER A 106 -16.49 5.04 -3.30
N ILE A 107 -16.11 5.13 -2.02
CA ILE A 107 -16.99 5.23 -0.85
C ILE A 107 -16.61 6.50 -0.08
N PRO A 108 -17.58 7.26 0.45
CA PRO A 108 -17.29 8.40 1.32
C PRO A 108 -16.39 8.00 2.51
N THR A 109 -15.22 8.62 2.60
CA THR A 109 -14.32 8.46 3.73
C THR A 109 -14.84 9.23 4.94
N LEU A 110 -14.83 8.60 6.11
CA LEU A 110 -15.18 9.19 7.39
C LEU A 110 -14.01 9.99 7.99
N GLU A 111 -14.30 10.87 8.94
CA GLU A 111 -13.29 11.76 9.55
C GLU A 111 -12.11 11.01 10.21
N ASP A 112 -12.32 9.77 10.64
CA ASP A 112 -11.29 8.92 11.23
C ASP A 112 -10.47 8.10 10.19
N GLY A 113 -10.75 8.29 8.90
CA GLY A 113 -10.12 7.59 7.79
C GLY A 113 -10.79 6.25 7.40
N THR A 114 -11.79 5.80 8.15
CA THR A 114 -12.57 4.59 7.81
C THR A 114 -13.66 4.91 6.78
N PHE A 115 -14.50 3.92 6.46
CA PHE A 115 -15.73 4.12 5.71
C PHE A 115 -16.81 3.13 6.17
N ASP A 116 -18.07 3.36 5.83
CA ASP A 116 -19.18 2.50 6.26
C ASP A 116 -19.09 1.11 5.60
N LEU A 117 -19.04 0.06 6.43
CA LEU A 117 -18.95 -1.32 5.98
C LEU A 117 -20.24 -1.86 5.36
N GLU A 118 -21.41 -1.34 5.72
CA GLU A 118 -22.66 -1.69 5.04
C GLU A 118 -22.69 -1.09 3.64
N VAL A 119 -22.18 0.15 3.47
CA VAL A 119 -22.01 0.75 2.13
C VAL A 119 -21.00 -0.04 1.29
N LEU A 120 -19.89 -0.50 1.89
CA LEU A 120 -18.96 -1.40 1.22
C LEU A 120 -19.66 -2.67 0.75
N LYS A 121 -20.41 -3.32 1.64
CA LYS A 121 -21.14 -4.56 1.35
C LYS A 121 -22.15 -4.39 0.22
N GLU A 122 -22.85 -3.27 0.16
CA GLU A 122 -23.78 -2.95 -0.94
C GLU A 122 -23.07 -2.68 -2.27
N LYS A 123 -21.85 -2.16 -2.24
CA LYS A 123 -21.04 -1.88 -3.44
C LYS A 123 -20.30 -3.09 -3.99
N ILE A 124 -20.07 -4.13 -3.19
CA ILE A 124 -19.41 -5.35 -3.64
C ILE A 124 -20.27 -6.00 -4.73
N ARG A 125 -19.65 -6.18 -5.90
CA ARG A 125 -20.22 -6.93 -7.03
C ARG A 125 -19.59 -8.32 -7.10
N PRO A 126 -20.37 -9.36 -7.43
CA PRO A 126 -19.86 -10.72 -7.50
C PRO A 126 -18.84 -10.88 -8.63
N LYS A 127 -18.07 -11.98 -8.57
CA LYS A 127 -17.07 -12.34 -9.60
C LYS A 127 -17.66 -12.43 -11.02
N PHE A 128 -18.92 -12.83 -11.13
CA PHE A 128 -19.67 -12.92 -12.39
C PHE A 128 -20.96 -12.08 -12.29
N PRO A 129 -20.86 -10.75 -12.45
CA PRO A 129 -21.99 -9.84 -12.32
C PRO A 129 -22.83 -9.80 -13.61
N ASN A 130 -23.81 -8.90 -13.66
CA ASN A 130 -24.53 -8.61 -14.89
C ASN A 130 -23.55 -8.15 -15.99
N ILE A 131 -23.83 -8.46 -17.26
CA ILE A 131 -22.98 -8.08 -18.40
C ILE A 131 -22.73 -6.56 -18.54
N HIS A 132 -23.53 -5.73 -17.87
CA HIS A 132 -23.41 -4.27 -17.85
C HIS A 132 -22.51 -3.73 -16.71
N GLU A 133 -22.02 -4.60 -15.83
CA GLU A 133 -21.32 -4.22 -14.59
C GLU A 133 -19.89 -4.79 -14.54
N PRO A 134 -18.94 -4.08 -13.90
CA PRO A 134 -17.63 -4.65 -13.61
C PRO A 134 -17.71 -5.62 -12.41
N SER A 135 -16.73 -6.51 -12.28
CA SER A 135 -16.60 -7.36 -11.09
C SER A 135 -15.65 -6.72 -10.07
N THR A 136 -15.99 -6.78 -8.79
CA THR A 136 -15.11 -6.26 -7.73
C THR A 136 -13.88 -7.17 -7.60
N GLY A 137 -12.71 -6.63 -7.93
CA GLY A 137 -11.45 -7.36 -7.91
C GLY A 137 -10.56 -7.06 -6.71
N LEU A 138 -10.74 -5.91 -6.06
CA LEU A 138 -9.89 -5.47 -4.95
C LEU A 138 -10.62 -4.47 -4.06
N ILE A 139 -10.36 -4.53 -2.76
CA ILE A 139 -10.69 -3.45 -1.81
C ILE A 139 -9.38 -2.81 -1.33
N CYS A 140 -9.32 -1.47 -1.38
CA CYS A 140 -8.15 -0.71 -0.95
C CYS A 140 -8.46 0.11 0.31
N ILE A 141 -7.53 0.11 1.26
CA ILE A 141 -7.55 0.93 2.48
C ILE A 141 -6.20 1.64 2.67
N GLU A 142 -6.16 2.73 3.43
CA GLU A 142 -4.93 3.51 3.67
C GLU A 142 -4.67 3.66 5.18
N ASN A 143 -3.46 3.27 5.65
CA ASN A 143 -3.11 3.37 7.07
C ASN A 143 -1.63 3.76 7.30
N SER A 144 -1.34 4.89 7.94
CA SER A 144 -2.25 5.95 8.40
C SER A 144 -2.86 6.74 7.24
N HIS A 145 -4.11 7.20 7.40
CA HIS A 145 -4.85 7.95 6.39
C HIS A 145 -4.39 9.42 6.30
N ASN A 146 -3.81 9.82 5.17
CA ASN A 146 -3.13 11.08 4.96
C ASN A 146 -4.08 12.28 5.00
N ARG A 147 -5.17 12.25 4.21
CA ARG A 147 -6.12 13.37 4.13
C ARG A 147 -6.96 13.56 5.39
N CYS A 148 -7.05 12.54 6.24
CA CYS A 148 -7.68 12.63 7.56
C CYS A 148 -6.72 13.14 8.65
N GLY A 149 -5.51 13.59 8.28
CA GLY A 149 -4.54 14.15 9.23
C GLY A 149 -3.63 13.10 9.87
N GLY A 150 -3.33 12.01 9.15
CA GLY A 150 -2.51 10.90 9.66
C GLY A 150 -3.25 10.01 10.66
N ARG A 151 -4.58 9.88 10.51
CA ARG A 151 -5.40 9.03 11.37
C ARG A 151 -5.02 7.57 11.20
N VAL A 152 -5.01 6.85 12.32
CA VAL A 152 -4.73 5.42 12.33
C VAL A 152 -6.06 4.68 12.32
N LEU A 153 -6.25 3.80 11.35
CA LEU A 153 -7.48 3.02 11.25
C LEU A 153 -7.63 2.11 12.48
N PRO A 154 -8.81 2.03 13.10
CA PRO A 154 -9.06 1.10 14.19
C PRO A 154 -8.79 -0.34 13.75
N MET A 155 -8.13 -1.12 14.62
CA MET A 155 -7.87 -2.54 14.35
C MET A 155 -9.16 -3.37 14.18
N SER A 156 -10.25 -2.97 14.84
CA SER A 156 -11.57 -3.59 14.65
C SER A 156 -12.08 -3.39 13.23
N PHE A 157 -12.01 -2.16 12.70
CA PHE A 157 -12.39 -1.84 11.33
C PHE A 157 -11.60 -2.67 10.31
N ILE A 158 -10.27 -2.74 10.45
CA ILE A 158 -9.42 -3.54 9.55
C ILE A 158 -9.86 -5.01 9.55
N ARG A 159 -10.09 -5.60 10.73
CA ARG A 159 -10.51 -7.01 10.87
C ARG A 159 -11.90 -7.26 10.29
N GLU A 160 -12.86 -6.39 10.58
CA GLU A 160 -14.24 -6.51 10.07
C GLU A 160 -14.29 -6.37 8.55
N LEU A 161 -13.55 -5.40 7.99
CA LEU A 161 -13.41 -5.22 6.55
C LEU A 161 -12.74 -6.42 5.89
N CYS A 162 -11.62 -6.91 6.43
CA CYS A 162 -10.94 -8.08 5.90
C CYS A 162 -11.79 -9.35 5.98
N ALA A 163 -12.59 -9.51 7.04
CA ALA A 163 -13.54 -10.61 7.16
C ALA A 163 -14.65 -10.52 6.10
N LEU A 164 -15.22 -9.33 5.89
CA LEU A 164 -16.20 -9.08 4.83
C LEU A 164 -15.63 -9.37 3.44
N ALA A 165 -14.42 -8.89 3.15
CA ALA A 165 -13.73 -9.12 1.87
C ALA A 165 -13.46 -10.61 1.64
N ARG A 166 -12.95 -11.32 2.66
CA ARG A 166 -12.68 -12.76 2.62
C ARG A 166 -13.94 -13.58 2.35
N ASN A 167 -15.08 -13.22 2.96
CA ASN A 167 -16.36 -13.89 2.71
C ASN A 167 -16.86 -13.71 1.26
N ASN A 168 -16.35 -12.72 0.53
CA ASN A 168 -16.67 -12.46 -0.87
C ASN A 168 -15.52 -12.84 -1.82
N GLU A 169 -14.47 -13.50 -1.33
CA GLU A 169 -13.28 -13.89 -2.10
C GLU A 169 -12.54 -12.70 -2.75
N ILE A 170 -12.59 -11.52 -2.13
CA ILE A 170 -11.96 -10.29 -2.63
C ILE A 170 -10.69 -9.99 -1.81
N PRO A 171 -9.51 -9.81 -2.43
CA PRO A 171 -8.31 -9.40 -1.72
C PRO A 171 -8.44 -7.99 -1.18
N VAL A 172 -7.67 -7.70 -0.12
CA VAL A 172 -7.52 -6.35 0.45
C VAL A 172 -6.08 -5.88 0.26
N HIS A 173 -5.90 -4.71 -0.35
CA HIS A 173 -4.62 -4.02 -0.39
C HIS A 173 -4.60 -2.87 0.62
N MET A 174 -3.53 -2.77 1.41
CA MET A 174 -3.30 -1.62 2.28
C MET A 174 -2.23 -0.70 1.69
N ASP A 175 -2.59 0.54 1.36
CA ASP A 175 -1.63 1.63 1.24
C ASP A 175 -1.08 1.93 2.64
N GLY A 176 0.08 1.36 2.91
CA GLY A 176 0.80 1.47 4.16
C GLY A 176 1.95 2.46 4.07
N ALA A 177 1.83 3.53 3.27
CA ALA A 177 2.87 4.55 3.11
C ALA A 177 3.45 5.05 4.45
N ARG A 178 2.65 5.02 5.52
CA ARG A 178 3.05 5.37 6.89
C ARG A 178 2.67 4.28 7.90
N ILE A 179 2.74 3.00 7.51
CA ILE A 179 2.31 1.89 8.37
C ILE A 179 3.12 1.78 9.67
N ILE A 180 4.39 2.20 9.66
CA ILE A 180 5.23 2.23 10.87
C ILE A 180 4.68 3.25 11.88
N ASN A 181 4.16 4.40 11.43
CA ASN A 181 3.52 5.38 12.31
C ASN A 181 2.27 4.78 12.97
N ALA A 182 1.46 4.02 12.20
CA ALA A 182 0.31 3.31 12.73
C ALA A 182 0.70 2.24 13.76
N SER A 183 1.76 1.47 13.49
CA SER A 183 2.33 0.48 14.41
C SER A 183 2.79 1.11 15.73
N ILE A 184 3.50 2.23 15.66
CA ILE A 184 3.94 2.98 16.85
C ILE A 184 2.73 3.51 17.65
N HIS A 185 1.74 4.08 16.96
CA HIS A 185 0.53 4.61 17.60
C HIS A 185 -0.27 3.51 18.33
N CYS A 186 -0.47 2.36 17.67
CA CYS A 186 -1.21 1.24 18.23
C CYS A 186 -0.42 0.44 19.28
N GLY A 187 0.92 0.60 19.34
CA GLY A 187 1.78 -0.20 20.19
C GLY A 187 1.83 -1.69 19.80
N VAL A 188 1.58 -2.01 18.53
CA VAL A 188 1.60 -3.39 18.00
C VAL A 188 2.56 -3.50 16.83
N PRO A 189 3.19 -4.67 16.59
CA PRO A 189 4.05 -4.89 15.42
C PRO A 189 3.29 -4.69 14.10
N VAL A 190 3.98 -4.23 13.06
CA VAL A 190 3.37 -3.97 11.73
C VAL A 190 2.68 -5.21 11.16
N HIS A 191 3.28 -6.39 11.28
CA HIS A 191 2.70 -7.65 10.78
C HIS A 191 1.34 -8.00 11.40
N GLU A 192 1.03 -7.51 12.61
CA GLU A 192 -0.30 -7.69 13.20
C GLU A 192 -1.35 -6.77 12.58
N ILE A 193 -0.97 -5.57 12.13
CA ILE A 193 -1.86 -4.61 11.46
C ILE A 193 -2.23 -5.12 10.06
N VAL A 194 -1.23 -5.59 9.30
CA VAL A 194 -1.40 -5.98 7.90
C VAL A 194 -1.74 -7.48 7.73
N LYS A 195 -1.93 -8.21 8.84
CA LYS A 195 -2.03 -9.67 8.86
C LYS A 195 -3.06 -10.21 7.88
N GLU A 196 -4.26 -9.63 7.88
CA GLU A 196 -5.38 -10.08 7.06
C GLU A 196 -5.46 -9.39 5.68
N CYS A 197 -4.58 -8.42 5.39
CA CYS A 197 -4.47 -7.83 4.06
C CYS A 197 -3.74 -8.79 3.12
N ALA A 198 -4.21 -8.92 1.88
CA ALA A 198 -3.56 -9.74 0.86
C ALA A 198 -2.21 -9.15 0.44
N SER A 199 -2.13 -7.81 0.33
CA SER A 199 -0.87 -7.11 0.10
C SER A 199 -0.83 -5.76 0.81
N VAL A 200 0.38 -5.21 0.94
CA VAL A 200 0.63 -3.90 1.55
C VAL A 200 1.75 -3.18 0.79
N SER A 201 1.60 -1.88 0.58
CA SER A 201 2.71 -1.01 0.17
C SER A 201 3.29 -0.28 1.39
N MET A 202 4.60 -0.04 1.43
CA MET A 202 5.27 0.69 2.51
C MET A 202 6.30 1.66 1.93
N CYS A 203 6.20 2.94 2.27
CA CYS A 203 7.17 3.93 1.80
C CYS A 203 8.45 3.93 2.66
N LEU A 204 9.60 3.96 2.01
CA LEU A 204 10.90 4.17 2.66
C LEU A 204 11.29 5.65 2.68
N SER A 205 10.79 6.43 1.71
CA SER A 205 11.15 7.84 1.47
C SER A 205 10.29 8.89 2.18
N LYS A 206 9.82 8.55 3.38
CA LYS A 206 9.04 9.43 4.26
C LYS A 206 9.68 9.47 5.65
N GLY A 207 8.92 9.27 6.73
CA GLY A 207 9.43 9.25 8.11
C GLY A 207 10.59 8.26 8.39
N ILE A 208 10.79 7.24 7.56
CA ILE A 208 11.95 6.33 7.64
C ILE A 208 13.26 7.01 7.19
N GLY A 209 13.15 8.01 6.29
CA GLY A 209 14.26 8.87 5.90
C GLY A 209 15.13 8.37 4.74
N ALA A 210 14.74 7.28 4.05
CA ALA A 210 15.43 6.86 2.83
C ALA A 210 15.28 7.93 1.74
N PRO A 211 16.25 8.08 0.82
CA PRO A 211 16.14 9.12 -0.21
C PRO A 211 15.07 8.80 -1.26
N VAL A 212 14.86 7.52 -1.57
CA VAL A 212 14.00 7.03 -2.64
C VAL A 212 13.39 5.70 -2.20
N GLY A 213 12.24 5.37 -2.78
CA GLY A 213 11.77 4.01 -2.80
C GLY A 213 10.61 3.70 -1.87
N SER A 214 9.93 2.63 -2.22
CA SER A 214 8.87 1.97 -1.47
C SER A 214 9.00 0.48 -1.69
N VAL A 215 8.25 -0.30 -0.93
CA VAL A 215 8.22 -1.76 -1.07
C VAL A 215 6.77 -2.20 -1.11
N VAL A 216 6.45 -3.15 -1.98
CA VAL A 216 5.16 -3.86 -2.00
C VAL A 216 5.39 -5.26 -1.48
N ALA A 217 4.52 -5.77 -0.60
CA ALA A 217 4.67 -7.12 -0.05
C ALA A 217 3.34 -7.88 -0.05
N GLY A 218 3.41 -9.19 -0.26
CA GLY A 218 2.25 -10.09 -0.38
C GLY A 218 2.65 -11.56 -0.43
N SER A 219 1.79 -12.40 -1.02
CA SER A 219 2.18 -13.78 -1.37
C SER A 219 3.20 -13.78 -2.51
N LYS A 220 3.92 -14.90 -2.68
CA LYS A 220 4.86 -15.07 -3.80
C LYS A 220 4.17 -14.90 -5.15
N ASP A 221 3.06 -15.61 -5.36
CA ASP A 221 2.28 -15.56 -6.59
C ASP A 221 1.80 -14.13 -6.96
N PHE A 222 1.56 -13.28 -5.95
CA PHE A 222 1.19 -11.89 -6.16
C PHE A 222 2.39 -11.03 -6.57
N ILE A 223 3.57 -11.27 -6.00
CA ILE A 223 4.79 -10.51 -6.30
C ILE A 223 5.36 -10.90 -7.68
N ASP A 224 5.24 -12.16 -8.08
CA ASP A 224 5.73 -12.66 -9.37
C ASP A 224 4.89 -12.20 -10.57
N ARG A 225 3.70 -11.63 -10.32
CA ARG A 225 2.73 -11.20 -11.34
C ARG A 225 2.88 -9.72 -11.68
#